data_AF-B7Z4H7-F1
#
_entry.id   AF-B7Z4H7-F1
#
_cell.length_a   1.000
_cell.length_b   1.000
_cell.length_c   1.000
_cell.angle_alpha   90.00
_cell.angle_beta   90.00
_cell.angle_gamma   90.00
#
_symmetry.space_group_name_H-M   'P 1'
#
loop_
_entity.id
_entity.type
_entity.pdbx_description
1 polymer ?
#
loop_
_entity_poly.entity_id
_entity_poly.type
_entity_poly.pdbx_seq_one_letter_code
_entity_poly.pdbx_strand_id
1 'polypeptide(L)'
;MAASGVEKSSKKKTEKKLAAREEAKLLAGFMGVMNNMRKQKTLCDVILMVQERKIPAHRVVLAAASHFFNLMFTTNMLESKSFEVELKDAEPDTRTESWHTKPSMLTQRCSHGMVEANGLIYVCGGSLGNNVSGRVLNSCEVYKTDEFLQLDVKRVTHLLNQDTLTVRAEDQVYDAAVRWLKYDEPNRQPFMVDILAKVRFPLISKNFLSKTVQAEPLIQDNPECLKMVISGMRYHLLSPEDREELVDGTRPRRKKHDYRIALFGGSQPQSCRYFNPKDYSWTDIRCPFEKRRDAACVFWDNVVYILGGSQLFPIKRMDCYNVVKDSWYSKLGPPTPRDSLAACAAEGKIYTSGGSEVGNSALYLFECLIPVKFMILPQKHGLSCVQ
;
A
#
# COMPACT_ATOMS: atom_id res chain seq x y z
N MET A 1 -19.99 -51.27 10.03
CA MET A 1 -19.14 -50.62 11.05
C MET A 1 -18.88 -49.11 10.81
N ALA A 2 -19.81 -48.36 10.18
CA ALA A 2 -19.59 -46.92 9.88
C ALA A 2 -20.41 -45.93 10.74
N ALA A 3 -21.35 -46.41 11.57
CA ALA A 3 -22.25 -45.55 12.35
C ALA A 3 -21.64 -45.02 13.67
N SER A 4 -20.63 -45.68 14.24
CA SER A 4 -20.06 -45.33 15.56
C SER A 4 -19.02 -44.20 15.52
N GLY A 5 -18.49 -43.85 14.34
CA GLY A 5 -17.50 -42.78 14.16
C GLY A 5 -18.12 -41.38 14.06
N VAL A 6 -19.34 -41.26 13.54
CA VAL A 6 -20.02 -39.98 13.30
C VAL A 6 -20.60 -39.40 14.60
N GLU A 7 -21.15 -40.23 15.48
CA GLU A 7 -21.69 -39.78 16.78
C GLU A 7 -20.60 -39.29 17.75
N LYS A 8 -19.42 -39.93 17.76
CA LYS A 8 -18.28 -39.50 18.59
C LYS A 8 -17.70 -38.15 18.14
N SER A 9 -17.69 -37.88 16.83
CA SER A 9 -17.27 -36.59 16.25
C SER A 9 -18.26 -35.46 16.59
N SER A 10 -19.56 -35.75 16.55
CA SER A 10 -20.62 -34.78 16.85
C SER A 10 -20.67 -34.38 18.33
N LYS A 11 -20.56 -35.35 19.25
CA LYS A 11 -20.49 -35.07 20.72
C LYS A 11 -19.28 -34.20 21.08
N LYS A 12 -18.10 -34.51 20.52
CA LYS A 12 -16.85 -33.78 20.78
C LYS A 12 -16.85 -32.34 20.25
N LYS A 13 -17.60 -32.08 19.16
CA LYS A 13 -17.84 -30.72 18.64
C LYS A 13 -18.79 -29.91 19.52
N THR A 14 -19.83 -30.54 20.05
CA THR A 14 -20.83 -29.91 20.91
C THR A 14 -20.27 -29.55 22.28
N GLU A 15 -19.45 -30.42 22.89
CA GLU A 15 -18.74 -30.15 24.14
C GLU A 15 -17.73 -29.01 24.01
N LYS A 16 -16.93 -28.97 22.93
CA LYS A 16 -16.02 -27.84 22.65
C LYS A 16 -16.75 -26.51 22.47
N LYS A 17 -17.94 -26.53 21.86
CA LYS A 17 -18.76 -25.33 21.64
C LYS A 17 -19.42 -24.83 22.93
N LEU A 18 -19.76 -25.75 23.85
CA LEU A 18 -20.28 -25.42 25.16
C LEU A 18 -19.18 -24.81 26.06
N ALA A 19 -17.99 -25.41 26.09
CA ALA A 19 -16.82 -24.90 26.80
C ALA A 19 -16.43 -23.48 26.34
N ALA A 20 -16.36 -23.24 25.02
CA ALA A 20 -16.06 -21.92 24.48
C ALA A 20 -17.12 -20.86 24.84
N ARG A 21 -18.38 -21.26 25.01
CA ARG A 21 -19.49 -20.37 25.42
C ARG A 21 -19.40 -20.02 26.91
N GLU A 22 -18.96 -20.94 27.74
CA GLU A 22 -18.73 -20.70 29.17
C GLU A 22 -17.49 -19.81 29.39
N GLU A 23 -16.40 -20.06 28.67
CA GLU A 23 -15.20 -19.19 28.68
C GLU A 23 -15.54 -17.75 28.25
N ALA A 24 -16.34 -17.57 27.19
CA ALA A 24 -16.77 -16.26 26.74
C ALA A 24 -17.63 -15.52 27.79
N LYS A 25 -18.48 -16.24 28.53
CA LYS A 25 -19.28 -15.66 29.62
C LYS A 25 -18.41 -15.25 30.80
N LEU A 26 -17.41 -16.06 31.16
CA LEU A 26 -16.46 -15.76 32.22
C LEU A 26 -15.63 -14.52 31.88
N LEU A 27 -15.13 -14.42 30.64
CA LEU A 27 -14.39 -13.25 30.16
C LEU A 27 -15.26 -11.99 30.14
N ALA A 28 -16.52 -12.08 29.71
CA ALA A 28 -17.46 -10.96 29.74
C ALA A 28 -17.74 -10.47 31.17
N GLY A 29 -17.89 -11.42 32.12
CA GLY A 29 -18.02 -11.10 33.55
C GLY A 29 -16.79 -10.39 34.11
N PHE A 30 -15.59 -10.91 33.82
CA PHE A 30 -14.31 -10.31 34.23
C PHE A 30 -14.15 -8.88 33.68
N MET A 31 -14.40 -8.67 32.38
CA MET A 31 -14.33 -7.34 31.77
C MET A 31 -15.37 -6.37 32.35
N GLY A 32 -16.56 -6.87 32.71
CA GLY A 32 -17.57 -6.10 33.42
C GLY A 32 -17.08 -5.58 34.78
N VAL A 33 -16.43 -6.44 35.56
CA VAL A 33 -15.83 -6.08 36.86
C VAL A 33 -14.72 -5.04 36.69
N MET A 34 -13.79 -5.25 35.75
CA MET A 34 -12.70 -4.32 35.47
C MET A 34 -13.21 -2.93 35.06
N ASN A 35 -14.28 -2.87 34.26
CA ASN A 35 -14.89 -1.59 33.88
C ASN A 35 -15.58 -0.88 35.05
N ASN A 36 -16.19 -1.63 35.98
CA ASN A 36 -16.74 -1.05 37.20
C ASN A 36 -15.64 -0.49 38.11
N MET A 37 -14.53 -1.21 38.28
CA MET A 37 -13.35 -0.72 38.99
C MET A 37 -12.80 0.56 38.35
N ARG A 38 -12.74 0.63 37.01
CA ARG A 38 -12.33 1.83 36.28
C ARG A 38 -13.24 3.02 36.56
N LYS A 39 -14.57 2.83 36.52
CA LYS A 39 -15.56 3.88 36.82
C LYS A 39 -15.43 4.40 38.26
N GLN A 40 -15.11 3.51 39.20
CA GLN A 40 -14.88 3.85 40.60
C GLN A 40 -13.46 4.38 40.88
N LYS A 41 -12.59 4.42 39.86
CA LYS A 41 -11.17 4.80 39.97
C LYS A 41 -10.36 3.89 40.90
N THR A 42 -10.82 2.66 41.08
CA THR A 42 -10.19 1.65 41.94
C THR A 42 -9.08 0.93 41.16
N LEU A 43 -7.87 0.89 41.73
CA LEU A 43 -6.67 0.26 41.14
C LEU A 43 -6.23 0.86 39.79
N CYS A 44 -6.74 2.03 39.38
CA CYS A 44 -6.27 2.70 38.17
C CYS A 44 -4.82 3.18 38.37
N ASP A 45 -3.93 2.72 37.51
CA ASP A 45 -2.48 2.93 37.54
C ASP A 45 -1.98 3.85 36.41
N VAL A 46 -2.91 4.35 35.58
CA VAL A 46 -2.62 5.36 34.55
C VAL A 46 -3.83 6.27 34.32
N ILE A 47 -3.55 7.54 34.03
CA ILE A 47 -4.51 8.52 33.52
C ILE A 47 -4.10 8.91 32.12
N LEU A 48 -4.99 8.67 31.16
CA LEU A 48 -4.81 9.16 29.79
C LEU A 48 -5.30 10.61 29.73
N MET A 49 -4.41 11.49 29.31
CA MET A 49 -4.70 12.89 29.03
C MET A 49 -4.94 13.02 27.53
N VAL A 50 -6.18 13.29 27.14
CA VAL A 50 -6.56 13.58 25.75
C VAL A 50 -7.10 15.00 25.75
N GLN A 51 -6.33 15.92 25.17
CA GLN A 51 -6.57 17.37 25.29
C GLN A 51 -6.70 17.79 26.77
N GLU A 52 -7.90 18.20 27.22
CA GLU A 52 -8.18 18.60 28.61
C GLU A 52 -8.89 17.52 29.45
N ARG A 53 -9.20 16.35 28.86
CA ARG A 53 -9.97 15.30 29.56
C ARG A 53 -9.05 14.27 30.22
N LYS A 54 -9.28 14.01 31.51
CA LYS A 54 -8.60 12.97 32.30
C LYS A 54 -9.38 11.67 32.29
N ILE A 55 -8.83 10.61 31.71
CA ILE A 55 -9.46 9.28 31.67
C ILE A 55 -8.65 8.30 32.52
N PRO A 56 -9.11 7.93 33.72
CA PRO A 56 -8.47 6.90 34.53
C PRO A 56 -8.66 5.51 33.90
N ALA A 57 -7.59 4.72 33.86
CA ALA A 57 -7.56 3.40 33.26
C ALA A 57 -6.55 2.46 33.97
N HIS A 58 -6.57 1.19 33.54
CA HIS A 58 -5.63 0.17 33.98
C HIS A 58 -4.67 -0.16 32.84
N ARG A 59 -3.35 -0.02 33.05
CA ARG A 59 -2.30 -0.29 32.05
C ARG A 59 -2.42 -1.69 31.47
N VAL A 60 -2.64 -2.68 32.33
CA VAL A 60 -2.76 -4.09 31.93
C VAL A 60 -3.95 -4.32 30.99
N VAL A 61 -5.08 -3.63 31.21
CA VAL A 61 -6.27 -3.75 30.36
C VAL A 61 -6.01 -3.10 28.99
N LEU A 62 -5.38 -1.92 28.98
CA LEU A 62 -5.00 -1.23 27.75
C LEU A 62 -3.97 -2.03 26.93
N ALA A 63 -2.94 -2.57 27.58
CA ALA A 63 -1.91 -3.38 26.94
C ALA A 63 -2.47 -4.70 26.38
N ALA A 64 -3.39 -5.35 27.09
CA ALA A 64 -4.06 -6.56 26.60
C ALA A 64 -4.96 -6.29 25.38
N ALA A 65 -5.58 -5.11 25.31
CA ALA A 65 -6.50 -4.74 24.23
C ALA A 65 -5.82 -4.10 23.01
N SER A 66 -4.63 -3.51 23.16
CA SER A 66 -3.96 -2.75 22.09
C SER A 66 -2.45 -2.94 22.10
N HIS A 67 -1.91 -3.29 20.94
CA HIS A 67 -0.47 -3.44 20.73
C HIS A 67 0.30 -2.13 20.97
N PHE A 68 -0.30 -0.98 20.67
CA PHE A 68 0.28 0.35 20.92
C PHE A 68 0.54 0.58 22.41
N PHE A 69 -0.48 0.36 23.25
CA PHE A 69 -0.35 0.52 24.71
C PHE A 69 0.56 -0.56 25.31
N ASN A 70 0.57 -1.76 24.73
CA ASN A 70 1.49 -2.80 25.14
C ASN A 70 2.95 -2.34 24.97
N LEU A 71 3.32 -1.86 23.77
CA LEU A 71 4.66 -1.31 23.52
C LEU A 71 4.94 -0.09 24.39
N MET A 72 4.01 0.84 24.52
CA MET A 72 4.17 2.04 25.35
C MET A 72 4.47 1.72 26.83
N PHE A 73 3.82 0.71 27.40
CA PHE A 73 3.99 0.35 28.82
C PHE A 73 5.10 -0.68 29.09
N THR A 74 5.56 -1.41 28.07
CA THR A 74 6.61 -2.44 28.22
C THR A 74 7.98 -2.04 27.70
N THR A 75 8.08 -0.93 26.96
CA THR A 75 9.36 -0.40 26.47
C THR A 75 9.96 0.64 27.43
N ASN A 76 11.26 0.91 27.30
CA ASN A 76 12.00 1.83 28.18
C ASN A 76 11.79 3.32 27.84
N MET A 77 10.58 3.70 27.40
CA MET A 77 10.21 5.10 27.12
C MET A 77 9.72 5.82 28.39
N LEU A 78 9.68 7.16 28.38
CA LEU A 78 9.31 7.96 29.56
C LEU A 78 7.87 7.68 30.02
N GLU A 79 6.98 7.40 29.07
CA GLU A 79 5.57 7.07 29.25
C GLU A 79 5.37 5.75 29.99
N SER A 80 6.35 4.83 29.93
CA SER A 80 6.25 3.54 30.65
C SER A 80 6.39 3.70 32.16
N LYS A 81 6.93 4.82 32.65
CA LYS A 81 7.05 5.15 34.08
C LYS A 81 6.11 6.27 34.53
N SER A 82 5.42 6.93 33.59
CA SER A 82 4.51 8.03 33.91
C SER A 82 3.13 7.54 34.36
N PHE A 83 2.57 8.23 35.35
CA PHE A 83 1.20 8.04 35.82
C PHE A 83 0.19 8.81 34.95
N GLU A 84 0.59 9.95 34.40
CA GLU A 84 -0.19 10.72 33.42
C GLU A 84 0.46 10.57 32.03
N VAL A 85 -0.28 10.02 31.08
CA VAL A 85 0.19 9.83 29.70
C VAL A 85 -0.59 10.78 28.81
N GLU A 86 0.09 11.79 28.31
CA GLU A 86 -0.43 12.70 27.30
C GLU A 86 -0.42 12.00 25.95
N LEU A 87 -1.61 11.67 25.46
CA LEU A 87 -1.78 11.25 24.09
C LEU A 87 -1.75 12.51 23.25
N LYS A 88 -0.54 12.99 22.95
CA LYS A 88 -0.33 14.07 21.98
C LYS A 88 -0.85 13.55 20.65
N ASP A 89 -1.90 14.21 20.16
CA ASP A 89 -2.55 13.82 18.92
C ASP A 89 -1.49 13.63 17.83
N ALA A 90 -1.41 12.42 17.28
CA ALA A 90 -1.13 12.28 15.86
C ALA A 90 -2.06 13.27 15.17
N GLU A 91 -1.51 14.22 14.42
CA GLU A 91 -2.25 15.37 13.87
C GLU A 91 -3.68 14.97 13.48
N PRO A 92 -4.70 15.50 14.18
CA PRO A 92 -6.07 15.14 13.89
C PRO A 92 -6.46 15.97 12.67
N ASP A 93 -6.12 15.49 11.48
CA ASP A 93 -6.81 15.99 10.31
C ASP A 93 -8.17 15.29 10.19
N THR A 94 -9.20 16.13 10.07
CA THR A 94 -10.62 15.84 9.88
C THR A 94 -11.41 15.37 11.11
N ARG A 95 -12.05 16.32 11.79
CA ARG A 95 -13.53 16.41 11.85
C ARG A 95 -13.97 17.49 12.82
N THR A 96 -14.82 18.39 12.34
CA THR A 96 -15.92 18.89 13.15
C THR A 96 -16.57 17.70 13.87
N GLU A 97 -16.63 17.70 15.20
CA GLU A 97 -17.28 16.66 16.03
C GLU A 97 -18.82 16.64 15.85
N SER A 98 -19.31 16.72 14.61
CA SER A 98 -20.72 16.72 14.26
C SER A 98 -21.14 15.36 13.72
N TRP A 99 -22.21 14.82 14.33
CA TRP A 99 -22.84 13.59 13.89
C TRP A 99 -23.80 13.91 12.73
N HIS A 100 -23.64 13.22 11.61
CA HIS A 100 -24.54 13.33 10.46
C HIS A 100 -25.09 11.95 10.12
N THR A 101 -26.41 11.87 9.92
CA THR A 101 -27.07 10.64 9.50
C THR A 101 -26.80 10.40 8.01
N LYS A 102 -26.26 9.22 7.68
CA LYS A 102 -26.09 8.73 6.29
C LYS A 102 -27.17 7.69 5.96
N PRO A 103 -27.38 7.33 4.68
CA PRO A 103 -28.34 6.30 4.30
C PRO A 103 -28.16 5.01 5.11
N SER A 104 -29.28 4.44 5.56
CA SER A 104 -29.30 3.22 6.37
C SER A 104 -28.68 2.03 5.63
N MET A 105 -28.17 1.07 6.40
CA MET A 105 -27.63 -0.16 5.82
C MET A 105 -28.70 -0.95 5.05
N LEU A 106 -28.31 -1.59 3.95
CA LEU A 106 -29.22 -2.42 3.14
C LEU A 106 -29.77 -3.61 3.93
N THR A 107 -28.91 -4.24 4.76
CA THR A 107 -29.27 -5.34 5.64
C THR A 107 -29.06 -4.93 7.09
N GLN A 108 -30.10 -5.05 7.91
CA GLN A 108 -29.97 -4.92 9.35
C GLN A 108 -28.99 -5.96 9.89
N ARG A 109 -27.99 -5.52 10.66
CA ARG A 109 -26.95 -6.39 11.22
C ARG A 109 -26.36 -5.82 12.51
N CYS A 110 -25.94 -6.70 13.42
CA CYS A 110 -25.13 -6.38 14.60
C CYS A 110 -23.81 -7.17 14.59
N SER A 111 -22.83 -6.77 15.39
CA SER A 111 -21.53 -7.48 15.53
C SER A 111 -20.79 -7.71 14.19
N HIS A 112 -20.89 -6.76 13.27
CA HIS A 112 -20.25 -6.79 11.96
C HIS A 112 -18.86 -6.13 12.01
N GLY A 113 -17.98 -6.50 11.07
CA GLY A 113 -16.73 -5.81 10.84
C GLY A 113 -16.93 -4.69 9.82
N MET A 114 -16.30 -3.53 10.05
CA MET A 114 -16.30 -2.41 9.12
C MET A 114 -14.88 -1.93 8.88
N VAL A 115 -14.50 -1.76 7.61
CA VAL A 115 -13.17 -1.31 7.20
C VAL A 115 -13.27 -0.37 6.01
N GLU A 116 -12.49 0.71 6.01
CA GLU A 116 -12.29 1.55 4.83
C GLU A 116 -11.17 0.95 3.97
N ALA A 117 -11.45 0.74 2.68
CA ALA A 117 -10.44 0.35 1.71
C ALA A 117 -10.70 1.02 0.35
N ASN A 118 -9.74 1.82 -0.12
CA ASN A 118 -9.80 2.53 -1.40
C ASN A 118 -10.99 3.51 -1.54
N GLY A 119 -11.35 4.25 -0.49
CA GLY A 119 -12.45 5.21 -0.47
C GLY A 119 -13.83 4.57 -0.42
N LEU A 120 -13.89 3.30 0.00
CA LEU A 120 -15.11 2.53 0.15
C LEU A 120 -15.13 1.92 1.55
N ILE A 121 -16.26 2.05 2.24
CA ILE A 121 -16.52 1.39 3.50
C ILE A 121 -17.12 0.02 3.22
N TYR A 122 -16.41 -1.03 3.61
CA TYR A 122 -16.86 -2.41 3.55
C TYR A 122 -17.44 -2.80 4.89
N VAL A 123 -18.68 -3.26 4.88
CA VAL A 123 -19.37 -3.79 6.04
C VAL A 123 -19.57 -5.28 5.80
N CYS A 124 -18.73 -6.11 6.41
CA CYS A 124 -18.76 -7.55 6.20
C CYS A 124 -19.19 -8.30 7.48
N GLY A 125 -19.99 -9.35 7.27
CA GLY A 125 -20.39 -10.25 8.35
C GLY A 125 -21.45 -9.66 9.28
N GLY A 126 -21.41 -10.09 10.54
CA GLY A 126 -22.40 -9.76 11.56
C GLY A 126 -23.56 -10.75 11.61
N SER A 127 -24.55 -10.44 12.45
CA SER A 127 -25.73 -11.27 12.67
C SER A 127 -27.01 -10.47 12.47
N LEU A 128 -28.01 -11.09 11.87
CA LEU A 128 -29.37 -10.56 11.78
C LEU A 128 -30.12 -10.89 13.07
N GLY A 129 -30.59 -9.87 13.80
CA GLY A 129 -31.32 -10.02 15.06
C GLY A 129 -30.48 -9.65 16.30
N ASN A 130 -30.74 -10.31 17.43
CA ASN A 130 -30.03 -10.02 18.69
C ASN A 130 -28.70 -10.81 18.80
N ASN A 131 -27.83 -10.38 19.71
CA ASN A 131 -26.49 -10.98 19.92
C ASN A 131 -26.51 -12.43 20.46
N VAL A 132 -27.69 -13.02 20.68
CA VAL A 132 -27.85 -14.31 21.39
C VAL A 132 -28.41 -15.41 20.47
N SER A 133 -29.29 -15.07 19.53
CA SER A 133 -29.92 -16.00 18.59
C SER A 133 -29.89 -15.54 17.14
N GLY A 134 -29.13 -14.49 16.82
CA GLY A 134 -29.07 -13.92 15.48
C GLY A 134 -28.44 -14.86 14.44
N ARG A 135 -28.97 -14.82 13.22
CA ARG A 135 -28.44 -15.59 12.09
C ARG A 135 -27.19 -14.90 11.55
N VAL A 136 -26.07 -15.61 11.51
CA VAL A 136 -24.82 -15.09 10.94
C VAL A 136 -25.01 -14.76 9.46
N LEU A 137 -24.63 -13.55 9.07
CA LEU A 137 -24.65 -13.05 7.71
C LEU A 137 -23.29 -13.33 7.05
N ASN A 138 -23.31 -13.92 5.86
CA ASN A 138 -22.14 -14.05 4.99
C ASN A 138 -22.15 -13.00 3.87
N SER A 139 -22.85 -11.88 4.07
CA SER A 139 -22.92 -10.78 3.11
C SER A 139 -21.92 -9.69 3.46
N CYS A 140 -21.33 -9.08 2.42
CA CYS A 140 -20.57 -7.84 2.55
C CYS A 140 -21.25 -6.74 1.75
N GLU A 141 -21.43 -5.58 2.38
CA GLU A 141 -21.99 -4.37 1.79
C GLU A 141 -20.88 -3.34 1.58
N VAL A 142 -21.02 -2.49 0.56
CA VAL A 142 -20.01 -1.50 0.18
C VAL A 142 -20.67 -0.14 0.09
N TYR A 143 -20.15 0.83 0.84
CA TYR A 143 -20.63 2.21 0.88
C TYR A 143 -19.55 3.14 0.34
N LYS A 144 -19.92 4.07 -0.54
CA LYS A 144 -19.01 5.10 -1.04
C LYS A 144 -18.88 6.21 -0.02
N THR A 145 -17.64 6.61 0.29
CA THR A 145 -17.40 7.81 1.11
C THR A 145 -17.30 9.01 0.19
N ASP A 146 -18.37 9.79 0.09
CA ASP A 146 -18.37 11.09 -0.61
C ASP A 146 -17.79 12.21 0.28
N GLU A 147 -16.85 11.88 1.17
CA GLU A 147 -16.24 12.84 2.10
C GLU A 147 -15.43 13.89 1.36
N PHE A 148 -14.74 13.49 0.29
CA PHE A 148 -14.04 14.41 -0.60
C PHE A 148 -14.98 15.47 -1.20
N LEU A 149 -16.22 15.10 -1.54
CA LEU A 149 -17.19 16.02 -2.15
C LEU A 149 -17.74 17.06 -1.17
N GLN A 150 -17.63 16.80 0.13
CA GLN A 150 -18.08 17.70 1.21
C GLN A 150 -16.99 18.68 1.66
N LEU A 151 -15.76 18.55 1.15
CA LEU A 151 -14.66 19.46 1.48
C LEU A 151 -14.92 20.87 0.94
N ASP A 152 -14.45 21.88 1.67
CA ASP A 152 -14.47 23.28 1.25
C ASP A 152 -13.37 23.58 0.21
N VAL A 153 -13.51 24.71 -0.47
CA VAL A 153 -12.63 25.15 -1.56
C VAL A 153 -11.15 25.17 -1.12
N LYS A 154 -10.85 25.66 0.10
CA LYS A 154 -9.46 25.80 0.57
C LYS A 154 -8.81 24.43 0.76
N ARG A 155 -9.52 23.49 1.36
CA ARG A 155 -9.01 22.13 1.59
C ARG A 155 -8.81 21.37 0.28
N VAL A 156 -9.76 21.44 -0.65
CA VAL A 156 -9.59 20.78 -1.95
C VAL A 156 -8.43 21.38 -2.72
N THR A 157 -8.30 22.70 -2.73
CA THR A 157 -7.16 23.39 -3.35
C THR A 157 -5.84 22.94 -2.72
N HIS A 158 -5.77 22.83 -1.39
CA HIS A 158 -4.58 22.35 -0.70
C HIS A 158 -4.23 20.91 -1.11
N LEU A 159 -5.19 19.99 -1.08
CA LEU A 159 -4.98 18.58 -1.44
C LEU A 159 -4.55 18.41 -2.90
N LEU A 160 -5.22 19.09 -3.83
CA LEU A 160 -4.87 19.03 -5.25
C LEU A 160 -3.54 19.72 -5.56
N ASN A 161 -3.04 20.60 -4.69
CA ASN A 161 -1.73 21.25 -4.90
C ASN A 161 -0.54 20.39 -4.42
N GLN A 162 -0.78 19.37 -3.59
CA GLN A 162 0.29 18.57 -3.00
C GLN A 162 1.02 17.66 -4.01
N ASP A 163 2.35 17.77 -4.06
CA ASP A 163 3.23 16.86 -4.83
C ASP A 163 3.28 15.44 -4.27
N THR A 164 3.02 15.31 -2.97
CA THR A 164 3.03 14.04 -2.23
C THR A 164 1.78 13.20 -2.49
N LEU A 165 0.75 13.76 -3.12
CA LEU A 165 -0.48 13.07 -3.44
C LEU A 165 -0.20 11.84 -4.31
N THR A 166 -0.55 10.65 -3.82
CA THR A 166 -0.25 9.38 -4.48
C THR A 166 -1.34 8.98 -5.47
N VAL A 167 -1.12 9.33 -6.74
CA VAL A 167 -2.05 9.02 -7.85
C VAL A 167 -1.39 8.15 -8.91
N ARG A 168 -2.20 7.42 -9.67
CA ARG A 168 -1.68 6.61 -10.80
C ARG A 168 -1.35 7.49 -12.01
N ALA A 169 -2.20 8.47 -12.29
CA ALA A 169 -2.08 9.41 -13.40
C ALA A 169 -2.82 10.71 -13.03
N GLU A 170 -2.48 11.81 -13.70
CA GLU A 170 -3.13 13.10 -13.47
C GLU A 170 -4.59 13.11 -13.95
N ASP A 171 -4.96 12.19 -14.85
CA ASP A 171 -6.34 11.93 -15.27
C ASP A 171 -7.28 11.70 -14.06
N GLN A 172 -6.79 11.05 -12.99
CA GLN A 172 -7.58 10.84 -11.77
C GLN A 172 -7.77 12.12 -10.94
N VAL A 173 -6.78 13.00 -10.95
CA VAL A 173 -6.81 14.30 -10.26
C VAL A 173 -7.83 15.19 -10.96
N TYR A 174 -7.83 15.19 -12.29
CA TYR A 174 -8.84 15.85 -13.11
C TYR A 174 -10.26 15.34 -12.79
N ASP A 175 -10.46 14.02 -12.84
CA ASP A 175 -11.77 13.41 -12.56
C ASP A 175 -12.28 13.75 -11.15
N ALA A 176 -11.38 13.79 -10.17
CA ALA A 176 -11.72 14.19 -8.81
C ALA A 176 -12.14 15.67 -8.74
N ALA A 177 -11.38 16.57 -9.37
CA ALA A 177 -11.69 17.99 -9.42
C ALA A 177 -13.05 18.27 -10.08
N VAL A 178 -13.31 17.68 -11.25
CA VAL A 178 -14.59 17.84 -11.97
C VAL A 178 -15.75 17.27 -11.16
N ARG A 179 -15.57 16.10 -10.52
CA ARG A 179 -16.60 15.50 -9.68
C ARG A 179 -16.93 16.37 -8.46
N TRP A 180 -15.94 17.04 -7.87
CA TRP A 180 -16.16 18.00 -6.79
C TRP A 180 -16.90 19.24 -7.28
N LEU A 181 -16.54 19.79 -8.44
CA LEU A 181 -17.23 20.95 -9.02
C LEU A 181 -18.71 20.64 -9.33
N LYS A 182 -18.99 19.49 -9.96
CA LYS A 182 -20.34 19.04 -10.33
C LYS A 182 -21.27 18.74 -9.15
N TYR A 183 -20.70 18.49 -7.96
CA TYR A 183 -21.51 18.16 -6.79
C TYR A 183 -22.36 19.33 -6.29
N ASP A 184 -21.85 20.57 -6.45
CA ASP A 184 -22.56 21.80 -6.11
C ASP A 184 -22.17 22.91 -7.09
N GLU A 185 -22.61 22.71 -8.34
CA GLU A 185 -22.28 23.56 -9.48
C GLU A 185 -22.51 25.07 -9.24
N PRO A 186 -23.66 25.54 -8.71
CA PRO A 186 -23.90 26.98 -8.58
C PRO A 186 -22.97 27.67 -7.58
N ASN A 187 -22.61 27.01 -6.47
CA ASN A 187 -21.73 27.61 -5.46
C ASN A 187 -20.24 27.43 -5.77
N ARG A 188 -19.88 26.43 -6.59
CA ARG A 188 -18.47 26.06 -6.87
C ARG A 188 -17.96 26.58 -8.22
N GLN A 189 -18.85 26.93 -9.15
CA GLN A 189 -18.53 27.57 -10.43
C GLN A 189 -17.48 28.70 -10.33
N PRO A 190 -17.58 29.65 -9.38
CA PRO A 190 -16.62 30.75 -9.27
C PRO A 190 -15.17 30.31 -9.01
N PHE A 191 -14.97 29.16 -8.35
CA PHE A 191 -13.66 28.62 -7.97
C PHE A 191 -13.11 27.61 -8.99
N MET A 192 -13.83 27.37 -10.09
CA MET A 192 -13.48 26.36 -11.08
C MET A 192 -12.08 26.57 -11.66
N VAL A 193 -11.73 27.81 -12.02
CA VAL A 193 -10.43 28.14 -12.60
C VAL A 193 -9.31 27.87 -11.59
N ASP A 194 -9.49 28.27 -10.32
CA ASP A 194 -8.51 28.07 -9.26
C ASP A 194 -8.26 26.59 -8.96
N ILE A 195 -9.33 25.78 -8.97
CA ILE A 195 -9.28 24.34 -8.72
C ILE A 195 -8.64 23.61 -9.89
N LEU A 196 -9.06 23.90 -11.13
CA LEU A 196 -8.49 23.27 -12.32
C LEU A 196 -7.04 23.69 -12.56
N ALA A 197 -6.64 24.91 -12.17
CA ALA A 197 -5.25 25.33 -12.20
C ALA A 197 -4.32 24.46 -11.33
N LYS A 198 -4.87 23.71 -10.35
CA LYS A 198 -4.08 22.75 -9.55
C LYS A 198 -3.88 21.39 -10.23
N VAL A 199 -4.58 21.15 -11.34
CA VAL A 199 -4.42 19.94 -12.15
C VAL A 199 -3.31 20.15 -13.18
N ARG A 200 -2.39 19.20 -13.29
CA ARG A 200 -1.24 19.29 -14.20
C ARG A 200 -1.62 18.83 -15.60
N PHE A 201 -2.33 19.67 -16.35
CA PHE A 201 -2.75 19.39 -17.74
C PHE A 201 -1.64 18.86 -18.67
N PRO A 202 -0.38 19.34 -18.60
CA PRO A 202 0.74 18.76 -19.36
C PRO A 202 0.96 17.26 -19.13
N LEU A 203 0.61 16.76 -17.95
CA LEU A 203 0.81 15.37 -17.53
C LEU A 203 -0.42 14.47 -17.74
N ILE A 204 -1.54 15.03 -18.21
CA ILE A 204 -2.73 14.29 -18.64
C ILE A 204 -2.46 13.69 -20.01
N SER A 205 -2.95 12.47 -20.27
CA SER A 205 -2.73 11.82 -21.56
C SER A 205 -3.41 12.54 -22.74
N LYS A 206 -2.77 12.60 -23.91
CA LYS A 206 -3.32 13.22 -25.14
C LYS A 206 -4.72 12.68 -25.51
N ASN A 207 -4.93 11.38 -25.34
CA ASN A 207 -6.22 10.74 -25.63
C ASN A 207 -7.31 11.22 -24.67
N PHE A 208 -6.98 11.40 -23.40
CA PHE A 208 -7.92 11.87 -22.38
C PHE A 208 -8.23 13.36 -22.55
N LEU A 209 -7.21 14.19 -22.85
CA LEU A 209 -7.39 15.62 -23.14
C LEU A 209 -8.34 15.85 -24.33
N SER A 210 -8.16 15.09 -25.43
CA SER A 210 -8.94 15.29 -26.66
C SER A 210 -10.34 14.69 -26.61
N LYS A 211 -10.53 13.54 -25.95
CA LYS A 211 -11.84 12.84 -25.94
C LYS A 211 -12.72 13.21 -24.76
N THR A 212 -12.13 13.44 -23.59
CA THR A 212 -12.88 13.59 -22.33
C THR A 212 -12.87 15.04 -21.87
N VAL A 213 -11.69 15.64 -21.71
CA VAL A 213 -11.55 16.99 -21.16
C VAL A 213 -12.14 18.05 -22.10
N GLN A 214 -11.83 17.97 -23.40
CA GLN A 214 -12.37 18.92 -24.40
C GLN A 214 -13.88 18.80 -24.59
N ALA A 215 -14.47 17.63 -24.33
CA ALA A 215 -15.90 17.37 -24.49
C ALA A 215 -16.74 17.76 -23.26
N GLU A 216 -16.10 18.15 -22.15
CA GLU A 216 -16.76 18.45 -20.88
C GLU A 216 -17.43 19.85 -20.93
N PRO A 217 -18.76 19.97 -20.74
CA PRO A 217 -19.47 21.26 -20.84
C PRO A 217 -18.91 22.36 -19.95
N LEU A 218 -18.55 22.02 -18.69
CA LEU A 218 -17.98 22.96 -17.73
C LEU A 218 -16.70 23.66 -18.23
N ILE A 219 -15.94 22.97 -19.09
CA ILE A 219 -14.69 23.49 -19.65
C ILE A 219 -14.95 24.26 -20.94
N GLN A 220 -15.91 23.82 -21.76
CA GLN A 220 -16.27 24.50 -23.00
C GLN A 220 -16.82 25.90 -22.77
N ASP A 221 -17.57 26.08 -21.68
CA ASP A 221 -18.20 27.36 -21.34
C ASP A 221 -17.20 28.40 -20.80
N ASN A 222 -15.99 27.98 -20.40
CA ASN A 222 -15.01 28.86 -19.76
C ASN A 222 -13.69 29.00 -20.58
N PRO A 223 -13.37 30.21 -21.08
CA PRO A 223 -12.19 30.41 -21.93
C PRO A 223 -10.85 30.22 -21.20
N GLU A 224 -10.77 30.47 -19.89
CA GLU A 224 -9.54 30.23 -19.11
C GLU A 224 -9.28 28.73 -18.95
N CYS A 225 -10.33 27.93 -18.77
CA CYS A 225 -10.20 26.47 -18.71
C CYS A 225 -9.74 25.89 -20.05
N LEU A 226 -10.25 26.42 -21.18
CA LEU A 226 -9.79 26.04 -22.52
C LEU A 226 -8.30 26.35 -22.74
N LYS A 227 -7.79 27.48 -22.23
CA LYS A 227 -6.35 27.80 -22.29
C LYS A 227 -5.50 26.73 -21.60
N MET A 228 -5.95 26.20 -20.47
CA MET A 228 -5.25 25.12 -19.75
C MET A 228 -5.20 23.83 -20.59
N VAL A 229 -6.31 23.47 -21.24
CA VAL A 229 -6.37 22.31 -22.14
C VAL A 229 -5.43 22.48 -23.34
N ILE A 230 -5.45 23.66 -23.97
CA ILE A 230 -4.56 23.98 -25.10
C ILE A 230 -3.10 23.92 -24.67
N SER A 231 -2.76 24.43 -23.48
CA SER A 231 -1.42 24.33 -22.90
C SER A 231 -1.00 22.87 -22.72
N GLY A 232 -1.89 22.03 -22.17
CA GLY A 232 -1.66 20.59 -22.04
C GLY A 232 -1.46 19.89 -23.39
N MET A 233 -2.27 20.21 -24.40
CA MET A 233 -2.11 19.65 -25.75
C MET A 233 -0.80 20.10 -26.42
N ARG A 234 -0.43 21.38 -26.28
CA ARG A 234 0.85 21.92 -26.78
C ARG A 234 2.03 21.19 -26.18
N TYR A 235 2.00 20.90 -24.88
CA TYR A 235 3.06 20.14 -24.22
C TYR A 235 3.33 18.77 -24.88
N HIS A 236 2.28 18.08 -25.35
CA HIS A 236 2.43 16.82 -26.10
C HIS A 236 3.00 17.00 -27.51
N LEU A 237 2.99 18.20 -28.07
CA LEU A 237 3.58 18.55 -29.36
C LEU A 237 5.03 19.03 -29.26
N LEU A 238 5.49 19.44 -28.08
CA LEU A 238 6.86 19.88 -27.83
C LEU A 238 7.86 18.72 -27.89
N SER A 239 9.08 19.03 -28.33
CA SER A 239 10.21 18.11 -28.29
C SER A 239 10.62 17.81 -26.84
N PRO A 240 11.32 16.70 -26.55
CA PRO A 240 11.77 16.40 -25.20
C PRO A 240 12.66 17.48 -24.58
N GLU A 241 13.45 18.19 -25.38
CA GLU A 241 14.36 19.26 -24.96
C GLU A 241 13.57 20.48 -24.47
N ASP A 242 12.57 20.91 -25.24
CA ASP A 242 11.69 22.05 -24.89
C ASP A 242 10.80 21.77 -23.67
N ARG A 243 10.57 20.50 -23.32
CA ARG A 243 9.79 20.10 -22.14
C ARG A 243 10.55 20.32 -20.84
N GLU A 244 11.88 20.24 -20.87
CA GLU A 244 12.71 20.43 -19.67
C GLU A 244 12.77 21.90 -19.24
N GLU A 245 12.59 22.84 -20.17
CA GLU A 245 12.55 24.28 -19.89
C GLU A 245 11.25 24.72 -19.18
N LEU A 246 10.17 23.95 -19.31
CA LEU A 246 8.90 24.19 -18.63
C LEU A 246 8.97 23.61 -17.22
N VAL A 247 9.57 24.34 -16.28
CA VAL A 247 9.84 23.83 -14.92
C VAL A 247 8.59 23.83 -14.01
N ASP A 248 7.62 24.70 -14.27
CA ASP A 248 6.46 24.90 -13.39
C ASP A 248 5.25 24.06 -13.84
N GLY A 249 4.68 23.27 -12.91
CA GLY A 249 3.53 22.39 -13.18
C GLY A 249 3.79 21.10 -13.99
N THR A 250 5.03 20.83 -14.42
CA THR A 250 5.42 19.63 -15.20
C THR A 250 6.03 18.51 -14.36
N ARG A 251 6.26 18.75 -13.07
CA ARG A 251 6.76 17.72 -12.16
C ARG A 251 5.66 16.68 -11.88
N PRO A 252 5.88 15.38 -12.15
CA PRO A 252 4.90 14.36 -11.81
C PRO A 252 4.72 14.22 -10.30
N ARG A 253 3.48 14.02 -9.86
CA ARG A 253 3.19 13.65 -8.46
C ARG A 253 3.79 12.28 -8.13
N ARG A 254 3.87 11.94 -6.84
CA ARG A 254 4.28 10.60 -6.40
C ARG A 254 3.42 9.53 -7.09
N LYS A 255 4.03 8.73 -7.96
CA LYS A 255 3.32 7.63 -8.64
C LYS A 255 2.92 6.58 -7.62
N LYS A 256 1.64 6.22 -7.59
CA LYS A 256 1.18 5.00 -6.93
C LYS A 256 1.80 3.81 -7.69
N HIS A 257 2.90 3.28 -7.17
CA HIS A 257 3.56 2.13 -7.78
C HIS A 257 2.63 0.92 -7.68
N ASP A 258 2.30 0.35 -8.84
CA ASP A 258 1.68 -0.97 -8.92
C ASP A 258 2.76 -2.01 -8.63
N TYR A 259 3.01 -2.26 -7.35
CA TYR A 259 3.96 -3.25 -6.93
C TYR A 259 3.52 -4.63 -7.44
N ARG A 260 4.41 -5.28 -8.19
CA ARG A 260 4.35 -6.71 -8.47
C ARG A 260 5.47 -7.37 -7.69
N ILE A 261 5.17 -8.49 -7.07
CA ILE A 261 6.18 -9.27 -6.37
C ILE A 261 6.71 -10.28 -7.38
N ALA A 262 7.99 -10.20 -7.72
CA ALA A 262 8.62 -11.14 -8.62
C ALA A 262 9.35 -12.20 -7.80
N LEU A 263 9.03 -13.46 -8.03
CA LEU A 263 9.68 -14.62 -7.44
C LEU A 263 10.56 -15.27 -8.49
N PHE A 264 11.78 -15.61 -8.11
CA PHE A 264 12.77 -16.23 -8.99
C PHE A 264 13.42 -17.42 -8.26
N GLY A 265 13.41 -18.58 -8.90
CA GLY A 265 14.12 -19.78 -8.40
C GLY A 265 13.19 -20.88 -7.90
N GLY A 266 13.79 -21.98 -7.44
CA GLY A 266 13.08 -23.21 -7.05
C GLY A 266 13.51 -24.43 -7.86
N SER A 267 13.22 -25.62 -7.32
CA SER A 267 13.62 -26.92 -7.89
C SER A 267 12.66 -27.44 -8.98
N GLN A 268 11.54 -26.77 -9.21
CA GLN A 268 10.49 -27.17 -10.14
C GLN A 268 10.48 -26.32 -11.43
N PRO A 269 9.91 -26.83 -12.55
CA PRO A 269 9.65 -26.01 -13.74
C PRO A 269 8.74 -24.82 -13.39
N GLN A 270 8.87 -23.69 -14.10
CA GLN A 270 8.14 -22.43 -13.83
C GLN A 270 8.54 -21.72 -12.52
N SER A 271 9.83 -21.74 -12.20
CA SER A 271 10.43 -21.12 -11.02
C SER A 271 10.30 -19.59 -10.93
N CYS A 272 9.95 -18.91 -12.02
CA CYS A 272 9.94 -17.46 -12.08
C CYS A 272 8.52 -16.95 -12.34
N ARG A 273 7.94 -16.21 -11.40
CA ARG A 273 6.56 -15.72 -11.49
C ARG A 273 6.40 -14.33 -10.92
N TYR A 274 5.54 -13.53 -11.52
CA TYR A 274 4.97 -12.35 -10.88
C TYR A 274 3.73 -12.74 -10.09
N PHE A 275 3.67 -12.27 -8.86
CA PHE A 275 2.46 -12.21 -8.06
C PHE A 275 1.93 -10.78 -8.07
N ASN A 276 0.67 -10.63 -8.46
CA ASN A 276 -0.03 -9.36 -8.40
C ASN A 276 -0.87 -9.30 -7.10
N PRO A 277 -0.53 -8.45 -6.12
CA PRO A 277 -1.25 -8.38 -4.86
C PRO A 277 -2.69 -7.88 -4.97
N LYS A 278 -3.08 -7.30 -6.12
CA LYS A 278 -4.41 -6.71 -6.31
C LYS A 278 -5.49 -7.73 -6.64
N ASP A 279 -5.17 -8.67 -7.52
CA ASP A 279 -6.08 -9.69 -8.02
C ASP A 279 -5.67 -11.10 -7.57
N TYR A 280 -4.59 -11.19 -6.78
CA TYR A 280 -3.99 -12.45 -6.31
C TYR A 280 -3.59 -13.38 -7.45
N SER A 281 -3.41 -12.83 -8.66
CA SER A 281 -3.07 -13.60 -9.84
C SER A 281 -1.56 -13.84 -9.94
N TRP A 282 -1.24 -14.93 -10.61
CA TRP A 282 0.11 -15.35 -10.92
C TRP A 282 0.34 -15.24 -12.42
N THR A 283 1.46 -14.61 -12.81
CA THR A 283 1.89 -14.54 -14.22
C THR A 283 3.26 -15.18 -14.34
N ASP A 284 3.41 -16.15 -15.24
CA ASP A 284 4.68 -16.81 -15.47
C ASP A 284 5.67 -15.88 -16.16
N ILE A 285 6.92 -15.88 -15.67
CA ILE A 285 8.06 -15.24 -16.31
C ILE A 285 8.81 -16.34 -17.05
N ARG A 286 8.97 -16.20 -18.38
CA ARG A 286 9.77 -17.15 -19.15
C ARG A 286 11.21 -17.07 -18.69
N CYS A 287 11.69 -18.09 -17.98
CA CYS A 287 13.08 -18.21 -17.58
C CYS A 287 13.79 -19.15 -18.57
N PRO A 288 14.75 -18.65 -19.38
CA PRO A 288 15.47 -19.48 -20.34
C PRO A 288 16.56 -20.35 -19.70
N PHE A 289 16.83 -20.17 -18.41
CA PHE A 289 18.00 -20.75 -17.75
C PHE A 289 17.68 -21.98 -16.91
N GLU A 290 18.74 -22.74 -16.65
CA GLU A 290 18.69 -23.97 -15.88
C GLU A 290 18.25 -23.72 -14.42
N LYS A 291 17.66 -24.75 -13.81
CA LYS A 291 17.17 -24.71 -12.42
C LYS A 291 18.32 -24.35 -11.48
N ARG A 292 18.03 -23.69 -10.36
CA ARG A 292 19.05 -23.28 -9.40
C ARG A 292 18.49 -23.33 -7.98
N ARG A 293 19.20 -24.00 -7.06
CA ARG A 293 18.88 -24.05 -5.63
C ARG A 293 19.74 -23.06 -4.87
N ASP A 294 19.25 -22.61 -3.72
CA ASP A 294 19.99 -21.78 -2.76
C ASP A 294 20.67 -20.54 -3.37
N ALA A 295 20.01 -19.95 -4.37
CA ALA A 295 20.44 -18.71 -5.01
C ALA A 295 19.96 -17.50 -4.24
N ALA A 296 20.73 -16.41 -4.30
CA ALA A 296 20.28 -15.10 -3.87
C ALA A 296 19.71 -14.32 -5.04
N CYS A 297 18.67 -13.51 -4.80
CA CYS A 297 18.16 -12.55 -5.76
C CYS A 297 18.24 -11.13 -5.19
N VAL A 298 18.59 -10.16 -6.03
CA VAL A 298 18.64 -8.75 -5.66
C VAL A 298 18.10 -7.91 -6.80
N PHE A 299 17.24 -6.93 -6.49
CA PHE A 299 16.68 -6.01 -7.47
C PHE A 299 17.40 -4.66 -7.39
N TRP A 300 17.91 -4.20 -8.53
CA TRP A 300 18.55 -2.90 -8.63
C TRP A 300 18.44 -2.33 -10.06
N ASP A 301 18.07 -1.06 -10.17
CA ASP A 301 17.94 -0.29 -11.42
C ASP A 301 17.19 -1.05 -12.54
N ASN A 302 15.97 -1.52 -12.24
CA ASN A 302 15.12 -2.28 -13.15
C ASN A 302 15.68 -3.64 -13.62
N VAL A 303 16.72 -4.14 -12.94
CA VAL A 303 17.31 -5.45 -13.22
C VAL A 303 17.25 -6.29 -11.95
N VAL A 304 16.77 -7.53 -12.10
CA VAL A 304 16.91 -8.56 -11.09
C VAL A 304 18.19 -9.33 -11.37
N TYR A 305 19.06 -9.43 -10.37
CA TYR A 305 20.30 -10.18 -10.43
C TYR A 305 20.17 -11.44 -9.58
N ILE A 306 20.46 -12.59 -10.18
CA ILE A 306 20.40 -13.91 -9.54
C ILE A 306 21.83 -14.43 -9.41
N LEU A 307 22.27 -14.62 -8.16
CA LEU A 307 23.66 -14.82 -7.76
C LEU A 307 23.84 -16.14 -7.00
N GLY A 308 24.97 -16.81 -7.24
CA GLY A 308 25.37 -18.06 -6.60
C GLY A 308 24.38 -19.22 -6.77
N GLY A 309 24.33 -20.12 -5.81
CA GLY A 309 23.49 -21.32 -5.88
C GLY A 309 24.08 -22.41 -6.79
N SER A 310 23.47 -23.58 -6.71
CA SER A 310 23.96 -24.79 -7.37
C SER A 310 22.85 -25.62 -8.00
N GLN A 311 23.26 -26.50 -8.92
CA GLN A 311 22.47 -27.65 -9.33
C GLN A 311 23.09 -28.92 -8.78
N LEU A 312 24.12 -29.38 -9.48
CA LEU A 312 25.07 -30.42 -9.06
C LEU A 312 26.37 -29.77 -8.55
N PHE A 313 26.77 -28.66 -9.17
CA PHE A 313 27.95 -27.87 -8.81
C PHE A 313 27.58 -26.38 -8.67
N PRO A 314 28.35 -25.58 -7.90
CA PRO A 314 28.16 -24.15 -7.80
C PRO A 314 28.21 -23.44 -9.15
N ILE A 315 27.27 -22.52 -9.39
CA ILE A 315 27.15 -21.82 -10.67
C ILE A 315 27.97 -20.53 -10.65
N LYS A 316 28.91 -20.42 -11.60
CA LYS A 316 29.81 -19.25 -11.72
C LYS A 316 29.16 -18.03 -12.38
N ARG A 317 28.08 -18.22 -13.14
CA ARG A 317 27.39 -17.12 -13.85
C ARG A 317 26.31 -16.47 -12.99
N MET A 318 26.19 -15.16 -13.15
CA MET A 318 25.06 -14.38 -12.66
C MET A 318 24.05 -14.22 -13.79
N ASP A 319 22.79 -14.54 -13.50
CA ASP A 319 21.71 -14.35 -14.46
C ASP A 319 20.98 -13.05 -14.13
N CYS A 320 20.75 -12.23 -15.14
CA CYS A 320 20.16 -10.91 -15.02
C CYS A 320 18.87 -10.83 -15.84
N TYR A 321 17.82 -10.29 -15.23
CA TYR A 321 16.54 -10.09 -15.87
C TYR A 321 16.15 -8.62 -15.84
N ASN A 322 16.04 -8.01 -17.02
CA ASN A 322 15.60 -6.62 -17.17
C ASN A 322 14.07 -6.59 -17.18
N VAL A 323 13.47 -6.02 -16.13
CA VAL A 323 12.01 -6.01 -15.95
C VAL A 323 11.29 -5.07 -16.92
N VAL A 324 11.99 -4.06 -17.45
CA VAL A 324 11.42 -3.08 -18.39
C VAL A 324 11.41 -3.64 -19.80
N LYS A 325 12.48 -4.35 -20.18
CA LYS A 325 12.64 -4.93 -21.52
C LYS A 325 12.11 -6.36 -21.64
N ASP A 326 11.68 -6.97 -20.53
CA ASP A 326 11.29 -8.38 -20.45
C ASP A 326 12.33 -9.29 -21.12
N SER A 327 13.59 -9.12 -20.74
CA SER A 327 14.72 -9.79 -21.39
C SER A 327 15.76 -10.28 -20.40
N TRP A 328 16.38 -11.39 -20.76
CA TRP A 328 17.39 -12.07 -19.96
C TRP A 328 18.77 -11.94 -20.58
N TYR A 329 19.77 -11.82 -19.74
CA TYR A 329 21.17 -11.87 -20.13
C TYR A 329 22.02 -12.40 -18.97
N SER A 330 23.21 -12.89 -19.24
CA SER A 330 24.11 -13.42 -18.21
C SER A 330 25.39 -12.60 -18.12
N LYS A 331 25.96 -12.52 -16.91
CA LYS A 331 27.23 -11.87 -16.59
C LYS A 331 28.07 -12.80 -15.72
N LEU A 332 29.34 -12.44 -15.51
CA LEU A 332 30.16 -13.13 -14.53
C LEU A 332 29.55 -12.95 -13.13
N GLY A 333 29.42 -14.05 -12.37
CA GLY A 333 28.94 -14.03 -11.01
C GLY A 333 30.03 -13.69 -10.01
N PRO A 334 29.77 -13.95 -8.71
CA PRO A 334 30.77 -13.73 -7.66
C PRO A 334 32.06 -14.51 -7.94
N PRO A 335 33.24 -13.94 -7.63
CA PRO A 335 34.55 -14.58 -7.82
C PRO A 335 34.62 -16.00 -7.26
N THR A 336 34.03 -16.23 -6.08
CA THR A 336 33.91 -17.55 -5.44
C THR A 336 32.49 -18.11 -5.61
N PRO A 337 32.27 -19.08 -6.51
CA PRO A 337 30.97 -19.73 -6.70
C PRO A 337 30.55 -20.51 -5.45
N ARG A 338 29.36 -20.23 -4.91
CA ARG A 338 28.88 -20.79 -3.63
C ARG A 338 27.36 -20.77 -3.51
N ASP A 339 26.83 -21.54 -2.56
CA ASP A 339 25.41 -21.66 -2.23
C ASP A 339 25.04 -20.79 -1.03
N SER A 340 23.74 -20.59 -0.81
CA SER A 340 23.15 -19.98 0.40
C SER A 340 23.76 -18.63 0.80
N LEU A 341 24.26 -17.86 -0.17
CA LEU A 341 24.77 -16.52 0.06
C LEU A 341 23.62 -15.53 0.28
N ALA A 342 23.90 -14.46 1.00
CA ALA A 342 22.98 -13.31 1.10
C ALA A 342 23.44 -12.21 0.14
N ALA A 343 22.48 -11.48 -0.45
CA ALA A 343 22.76 -10.35 -1.33
C ALA A 343 21.86 -9.16 -1.03
N CYS A 344 22.38 -7.94 -1.17
CA CYS A 344 21.60 -6.71 -1.06
C CYS A 344 22.13 -5.65 -2.02
N ALA A 345 21.31 -4.65 -2.35
CA ALA A 345 21.73 -3.48 -3.12
C ALA A 345 21.76 -2.25 -2.22
N ALA A 346 22.87 -1.51 -2.24
CA ALA A 346 23.03 -0.27 -1.49
C ALA A 346 23.92 0.70 -2.27
N GLU A 347 23.58 1.99 -2.29
CA GLU A 347 24.39 3.06 -2.90
C GLU A 347 24.82 2.79 -4.35
N GLY A 348 23.95 2.19 -5.15
CA GLY A 348 24.29 1.88 -6.56
C GLY A 348 25.17 0.65 -6.76
N LYS A 349 25.43 -0.12 -5.70
CA LYS A 349 26.27 -1.33 -5.72
C LYS A 349 25.48 -2.53 -5.20
N ILE A 350 25.90 -3.72 -5.59
CA ILE A 350 25.36 -4.99 -5.10
C ILE A 350 26.41 -5.61 -4.18
N TYR A 351 26.02 -5.98 -2.97
CA TYR A 351 26.87 -6.64 -2.00
C TYR A 351 26.41 -8.08 -1.82
N THR A 352 27.36 -8.97 -1.61
CA THR A 352 27.11 -10.36 -1.26
C THR A 352 27.91 -10.76 -0.04
N SER A 353 27.33 -11.58 0.83
CA SER A 353 27.96 -12.01 2.07
C SER A 353 27.71 -13.47 2.39
N GLY A 354 28.71 -14.13 2.97
CA GLY A 354 28.60 -15.48 3.47
C GLY A 354 28.40 -16.52 2.36
N GLY A 355 27.64 -17.56 2.67
CA GLY A 355 27.39 -18.70 1.79
C GLY A 355 28.20 -19.94 2.19
N SER A 356 28.02 -21.03 1.45
CA SER A 356 28.69 -22.31 1.69
C SER A 356 29.12 -22.94 0.38
N GLU A 357 30.29 -23.55 0.38
CA GLU A 357 30.65 -24.50 -0.68
C GLU A 357 29.97 -25.84 -0.41
N VAL A 358 29.61 -26.56 -1.48
CA VAL A 358 28.96 -27.87 -1.38
C VAL A 358 29.86 -28.82 -0.57
N GLY A 359 29.41 -29.23 0.61
CA GLY A 359 30.14 -30.14 1.52
C GLY A 359 31.12 -29.47 2.49
N ASN A 360 31.23 -28.15 2.50
CA ASN A 360 32.14 -27.38 3.36
C ASN A 360 31.40 -26.47 4.36
N SER A 361 32.14 -25.91 5.32
CA SER A 361 31.62 -24.98 6.33
C SER A 361 31.24 -23.60 5.74
N ALA A 362 30.48 -22.81 6.51
CA ALA A 362 30.09 -21.45 6.13
C ALA A 362 31.31 -20.55 5.89
N LEU A 363 31.20 -19.69 4.86
CA LEU A 363 32.24 -18.76 4.44
C LEU A 363 32.05 -17.39 5.09
N TYR A 364 33.15 -16.67 5.32
CA TYR A 364 33.16 -15.29 5.84
C TYR A 364 33.35 -14.24 4.72
N LEU A 365 33.06 -14.61 3.48
CA LEU A 365 33.29 -13.74 2.31
C LEU A 365 32.32 -12.56 2.30
N PHE A 366 32.84 -11.39 1.92
CA PHE A 366 32.07 -10.17 1.66
C PHE A 366 32.56 -9.54 0.35
N GLU A 367 31.71 -9.50 -0.67
CA GLU A 367 32.09 -9.10 -2.02
C GLU A 367 31.13 -8.04 -2.55
N CYS A 368 31.63 -7.17 -3.43
CA CYS A 368 30.88 -6.07 -4.02
C CYS A 368 30.95 -6.10 -5.54
N LEU A 369 29.80 -5.94 -6.18
CA LEU A 369 29.63 -5.75 -7.62
C LEU A 369 29.18 -4.32 -7.88
N ILE A 370 29.90 -3.62 -8.76
CA ILE A 370 29.51 -2.31 -9.29
C ILE A 370 28.86 -2.55 -10.66
N PRO A 371 27.52 -2.43 -10.79
CA PRO A 371 26.87 -2.66 -12.06
C PRO A 371 27.17 -1.48 -13.01
N VAL A 372 27.72 -1.76 -14.18
CA VAL A 372 27.93 -0.74 -15.20
C VAL A 372 26.57 -0.25 -15.71
N LYS A 373 26.27 1.04 -15.49
CA LYS A 373 25.17 1.73 -16.16
C LYS A 373 25.53 1.85 -17.64
N PHE A 374 24.79 1.18 -18.52
CA PHE A 374 24.81 1.55 -19.93
C PHE A 374 24.15 2.93 -20.06
N MET A 375 24.93 4.00 -19.95
CA MET A 375 24.54 5.27 -20.54
C MET A 375 24.49 5.01 -22.05
N ILE A 376 23.29 5.10 -22.62
CA ILE A 376 23.15 5.28 -24.06
C ILE A 376 23.75 6.66 -24.32
N LEU A 377 25.04 6.72 -24.66
CA LEU A 377 25.60 7.91 -25.26
C LEU A 377 24.84 8.10 -26.59
N PRO A 378 24.26 9.27 -26.86
CA PRO A 378 23.68 9.54 -28.17
C PRO A 378 24.77 9.28 -29.21
N GLN A 379 24.45 8.45 -30.19
CA GLN A 379 25.33 8.24 -31.34
C GLN A 379 25.65 9.62 -31.91
N LYS A 380 26.94 10.00 -31.88
CA LYS A 380 27.42 11.12 -32.70
C LYS A 380 27.11 10.74 -34.15
N HIS A 381 26.03 11.31 -34.69
CA HIS A 381 25.80 11.31 -36.12
C HIS A 381 27.04 11.91 -36.79
N GLY A 382 27.53 11.20 -37.81
CA GLY A 382 28.78 11.50 -38.48
C GLY A 382 28.78 12.90 -39.06
N LEU A 383 29.85 13.64 -38.76
CA LEU A 383 30.33 14.66 -39.67
C LEU A 383 31.10 13.93 -40.77
N SER A 384 30.44 13.80 -41.91
CA SER A 384 31.08 13.63 -43.21
C SER A 384 32.10 14.75 -43.39
N CYS A 385 33.38 14.41 -43.43
CA CYS A 385 34.39 15.30 -43.98
C CYS A 385 34.26 15.20 -45.51
N VAL A 386 33.66 16.22 -46.10
CA VAL A 386 33.65 16.46 -47.55
C VAL A 386 34.66 17.58 -47.80
N GLN A 387 35.54 17.29 -48.76
CA GLN A 387 36.65 18.07 -49.35
C GLN A 387 37.95 18.18 -48.57
#